data_AF-A0AAV1AFS3-F1
#
_entry.id   AF-A0AAV1AFS3-F1
#
_cell.length_a   1.000
_cell.length_b   1.000
_cell.length_c   1.000
_cell.angle_alpha   90.00
_cell.angle_beta   90.00
_cell.angle_gamma   90.00
#
_symmetry.space_group_name_H-M   'P 1'
#
loop_
_entity.id
_entity.type
_entity.pdbx_description
1 polymer ?
#
loop_
_entity_poly.entity_id
_entity_poly.type
_entity_poly.pdbx_seq_one_letter_code
_entity_poly.pdbx_strand_id
1 'polypeptide(L)'
;MNLTVGIPHSTTLNLFPQTRIRISTIKSIQYNPPHPPKKVVVCGGGVIGVCTAYFLAMKGAAVTLIEKSKIACAASGKAGGFLALDWCDGGPIEQLARTSFNLPCSLSQELNGSRSYGYRSLSALSLTVTEESKRSSSSTSSSSSELLPSCLMDRPVGLRRLGLTKRRRRCTRNSLPGRLLRTPWRSMLQRAPLDPEVYPHPTGEVYVCGVSKEEEVPDNPEEIRGDNESIEMLKRVAKTVSTHLGEEGLKVEQACFLPGTDDGVPIIGEITGVKGCYVATGHSRWGILNGPATGAAVAELVLDGHSTIVDLEKFSPARFAGCAKA
;
A
#
# COMPACT_ATOMS: atom_id res chain seq x y z
N MET A 1 -9.13 65.26 -20.65
CA MET A 1 -8.31 64.04 -20.82
C MET A 1 -8.98 62.95 -20.01
N ASN A 2 -9.70 62.07 -20.72
CA ASN A 2 -10.73 61.14 -20.22
C ASN A 2 -10.07 59.80 -19.81
N LEU A 3 -10.38 59.10 -18.71
CA LEU A 3 -11.61 58.39 -18.25
C LEU A 3 -11.95 57.08 -19.01
N THR A 4 -12.39 56.06 -18.23
CA THR A 4 -13.12 54.78 -18.52
C THR A 4 -12.26 53.50 -18.31
N VAL A 5 -12.38 52.75 -17.19
CA VAL A 5 -13.40 51.75 -16.72
C VAL A 5 -13.43 50.44 -17.52
N GLY A 6 -13.34 49.30 -16.81
CA GLY A 6 -13.67 47.97 -17.35
C GLY A 6 -13.47 46.82 -16.35
N ILE A 7 -14.37 46.68 -15.37
CA ILE A 7 -14.65 45.41 -14.70
C ILE A 7 -15.60 44.62 -15.62
N PRO A 8 -15.46 43.28 -15.75
CA PRO A 8 -16.63 42.43 -15.84
C PRO A 8 -16.73 41.53 -14.61
N HIS A 9 -17.85 41.66 -13.90
CA HIS A 9 -18.33 40.67 -12.97
C HIS A 9 -18.66 39.37 -13.73
N SER A 10 -18.28 38.23 -13.16
CA SER A 10 -19.18 37.08 -13.12
C SER A 10 -19.13 36.46 -11.73
N THR A 11 -20.28 36.53 -11.09
CA THR A 11 -20.62 35.96 -9.80
C THR A 11 -20.53 34.44 -9.87
N THR A 12 -19.75 33.82 -8.98
CA THR A 12 -20.04 32.45 -8.55
C THR A 12 -19.76 32.38 -7.05
N LEU A 13 -20.83 32.22 -6.28
CA LEU A 13 -20.79 31.81 -4.88
C LEU A 13 -20.11 30.44 -4.81
N ASN A 14 -18.81 30.42 -4.50
CA ASN A 14 -18.11 29.19 -4.14
C ASN A 14 -18.18 29.03 -2.62
N LEU A 15 -19.28 28.44 -2.15
CA LEU A 15 -19.21 27.59 -0.97
C LEU A 15 -18.45 26.32 -1.40
N PHE A 16 -17.55 25.82 -0.55
CA PHE A 16 -16.64 24.68 -0.70
C PHE A 16 -15.22 24.98 -1.23
N PRO A 17 -14.17 24.65 -0.45
CA PRO A 17 -12.79 24.74 -0.92
C PRO A 17 -12.49 23.51 -1.79
N GLN A 18 -12.52 23.67 -3.11
CA GLN A 18 -11.83 22.73 -3.99
C GLN A 18 -10.32 22.97 -3.86
N THR A 19 -9.64 22.08 -3.17
CA THR A 19 -8.18 22.05 -3.09
C THR A 19 -7.61 21.71 -4.48
N ARG A 20 -7.45 22.72 -5.35
CA ARG A 20 -6.61 22.60 -6.55
C ARG A 20 -5.16 22.53 -6.11
N ILE A 21 -4.57 21.35 -6.15
CA ILE A 21 -3.12 21.19 -6.00
C ILE A 21 -2.46 21.83 -7.23
N ARG A 22 -1.97 23.06 -7.09
CA ARG A 22 -1.08 23.69 -8.07
C ARG A 22 0.32 23.12 -7.88
N ILE A 23 0.73 22.23 -8.78
CA ILE A 23 2.15 21.85 -8.92
C ILE A 23 2.87 23.08 -9.48
N SER A 24 3.64 23.77 -8.66
CA SER A 24 4.47 24.90 -9.10
C SER A 24 5.61 24.35 -9.97
N THR A 25 5.55 24.65 -11.27
CA THR A 25 6.52 24.25 -12.28
C THR A 25 7.91 24.79 -11.94
N ILE A 26 8.88 23.88 -11.79
CA ILE A 26 10.32 24.18 -11.85
C ILE A 26 10.57 24.96 -13.15
N LYS A 27 11.40 26.02 -13.12
CA LYS A 27 11.73 26.89 -14.27
C LYS A 27 11.80 26.08 -15.58
N SER A 28 10.78 26.24 -16.42
CA SER A 28 10.68 25.50 -17.68
C SER A 28 11.81 25.89 -18.60
N ILE A 29 12.69 24.96 -18.95
CA ILE A 29 13.38 25.00 -20.23
C ILE A 29 12.26 25.00 -21.28
N GLN A 30 12.22 26.00 -22.16
CA GLN A 30 11.22 26.07 -23.24
C GLN A 30 11.49 24.92 -24.23
N TYR A 31 10.93 23.76 -23.92
CA TYR A 31 10.82 22.64 -24.84
C TYR A 31 9.55 22.84 -25.66
N ASN A 32 9.71 23.04 -26.96
CA ASN A 32 8.61 23.18 -27.90
C ASN A 32 8.42 21.80 -28.57
N PRO A 33 7.52 20.94 -28.05
CA PRO A 33 7.36 19.61 -28.63
C PRO A 33 6.83 19.72 -30.06
N PRO A 34 7.27 18.84 -30.98
CA PRO A 34 6.85 18.88 -32.39
C PRO A 34 5.34 18.62 -32.58
N HIS A 35 4.65 18.08 -31.56
CA HIS A 35 3.22 17.80 -31.56
C HIS A 35 2.56 18.26 -30.26
N PRO A 36 1.27 18.64 -30.30
CA PRO A 36 0.53 18.96 -29.08
C PRO A 36 0.54 17.76 -28.13
N PRO A 37 0.59 18.00 -26.80
CA PRO A 37 0.68 16.92 -25.82
C PRO A 37 -0.56 16.02 -25.90
N LYS A 38 -0.34 14.71 -25.79
CA LYS A 38 -1.43 13.72 -25.73
C LYS A 38 -2.30 14.02 -24.51
N LYS A 39 -3.61 14.17 -24.71
CA LYS A 39 -4.58 14.39 -23.62
C LYS A 39 -4.99 13.05 -23.04
N VAL A 40 -4.83 12.89 -21.73
CA VAL A 40 -5.17 11.64 -21.03
C VAL A 40 -6.04 11.95 -19.82
N VAL A 41 -7.15 11.23 -19.70
CA VAL A 41 -7.99 11.26 -18.50
C VAL A 41 -7.67 10.02 -17.67
N VAL A 42 -7.36 10.22 -16.40
CA VAL A 42 -7.13 9.14 -15.43
C VAL A 42 -8.31 9.13 -14.47
N CYS A 43 -9.00 8.00 -14.38
CA CYS A 43 -10.13 7.79 -13.47
C CYS A 43 -9.66 7.00 -12.25
N GLY A 44 -9.78 7.59 -11.05
CA GLY A 44 -9.42 6.99 -9.77
C GLY A 44 -8.27 7.73 -9.08
N GLY A 45 -8.56 8.35 -7.94
CA GLY A 45 -7.63 9.09 -7.09
C GLY A 45 -6.92 8.23 -6.04
N GLY A 46 -6.88 6.92 -6.22
CA GLY A 46 -6.06 5.99 -5.43
C GLY A 46 -4.59 6.02 -5.85
N VAL A 47 -3.74 5.25 -5.13
CA VAL A 47 -2.29 5.23 -5.37
C VAL A 47 -1.92 4.86 -6.82
N ILE A 48 -2.63 3.91 -7.44
CA ILE A 48 -2.39 3.51 -8.83
C ILE A 48 -2.64 4.70 -9.76
N GLY A 49 -3.81 5.33 -9.67
CA GLY A 49 -4.19 6.43 -10.55
C GLY A 49 -3.32 7.69 -10.34
N VAL A 50 -2.95 8.01 -9.09
CA VAL A 50 -2.04 9.13 -8.81
C VAL A 50 -0.64 8.86 -9.36
N CYS A 51 -0.09 7.65 -9.21
CA CYS A 51 1.18 7.27 -9.82
C CYS A 51 1.10 7.33 -11.36
N THR A 52 0.04 6.79 -11.96
CA THR A 52 -0.18 6.87 -13.43
C THR A 52 -0.23 8.32 -13.90
N ALA A 53 -1.00 9.17 -13.23
CA ALA A 53 -1.11 10.59 -13.57
C ALA A 53 0.25 11.31 -13.45
N TYR A 54 1.02 10.99 -12.40
CA TYR A 54 2.37 11.52 -12.21
C TYR A 54 3.30 11.15 -13.36
N PHE A 55 3.42 9.87 -13.70
CA PHE A 55 4.34 9.42 -14.75
C PHE A 55 3.91 9.85 -16.15
N LEU A 56 2.61 9.93 -16.43
CA LEU A 56 2.08 10.52 -17.67
C LEU A 56 2.47 12.00 -17.79
N ALA A 57 2.30 12.77 -16.73
CA ALA A 57 2.65 14.18 -16.70
C ALA A 57 4.17 14.39 -16.86
N MET A 58 4.99 13.55 -16.22
CA MET A 58 6.45 13.57 -16.36
C MET A 58 6.91 13.30 -17.80
N LYS A 59 6.17 12.48 -18.56
CA LYS A 59 6.40 12.24 -19.99
C LYS A 59 5.75 13.28 -20.91
N GLY A 60 5.24 14.39 -20.36
CA GLY A 60 4.71 15.53 -21.13
C GLY A 60 3.25 15.39 -21.59
N ALA A 61 2.49 14.43 -21.08
CA ALA A 61 1.06 14.32 -21.37
C ALA A 61 0.25 15.41 -20.64
N ALA A 62 -0.84 15.86 -21.26
CA ALA A 62 -1.82 16.74 -20.61
C ALA A 62 -2.83 15.87 -19.84
N VAL A 63 -2.64 15.74 -18.53
CA VAL A 63 -3.39 14.80 -17.68
C VAL A 63 -4.53 15.49 -16.94
N THR A 64 -5.72 14.88 -16.96
CA THR A 64 -6.83 15.20 -16.07
C THR A 64 -7.11 14.01 -15.16
N LEU A 65 -6.92 14.17 -13.85
CA LEU A 65 -7.26 13.15 -12.85
C LEU A 65 -8.68 13.41 -12.32
N ILE A 66 -9.54 12.41 -12.38
CA ILE A 66 -10.92 12.45 -11.90
C ILE A 66 -11.09 11.41 -10.79
N GLU A 67 -11.62 11.84 -9.64
CA GLU A 67 -11.99 10.99 -8.51
C GLU A 67 -13.43 11.35 -8.13
N LYS A 68 -14.25 10.33 -7.83
CA LYS A 68 -15.66 10.50 -7.44
C LYS A 68 -15.77 11.17 -6.07
N SER A 69 -14.92 10.77 -5.14
CA SER A 69 -14.94 11.21 -3.74
C SER A 69 -13.75 12.12 -3.44
N LYS A 70 -12.85 11.73 -2.51
CA LYS A 70 -11.61 12.46 -2.23
C LYS A 70 -10.40 11.62 -2.62
N ILE A 71 -9.29 12.28 -2.95
CA ILE A 71 -8.01 11.61 -3.21
C ILE A 71 -7.66 10.69 -2.03
N ALA A 72 -7.30 9.45 -2.37
CA ALA A 72 -6.95 8.38 -1.42
C ALA A 72 -8.00 8.04 -0.34
N CYS A 73 -9.28 8.43 -0.46
CA CYS A 73 -10.27 8.17 0.60
C CYS A 73 -10.62 6.68 0.84
N ALA A 74 -10.33 5.81 -0.14
CA ALA A 74 -10.60 4.38 -0.08
C ALA A 74 -9.36 3.58 0.37
N ALA A 75 -9.14 2.40 -0.24
CA ALA A 75 -8.07 1.45 0.12
C ALA A 75 -6.69 2.10 0.35
N SER A 76 -6.29 3.04 -0.51
CA SER A 76 -4.96 3.65 -0.43
C SER A 76 -4.75 4.50 0.82
N GLY A 77 -5.70 5.33 1.24
CA GLY A 77 -5.55 6.16 2.45
C GLY A 77 -5.85 5.41 3.74
N LYS A 78 -6.39 4.19 3.63
CA LYS A 78 -6.63 3.27 4.75
C LYS A 78 -5.52 2.23 4.92
N ALA A 79 -4.59 2.14 3.96
CA ALA A 79 -3.51 1.17 3.97
C ALA A 79 -2.47 1.47 5.06
N GLY A 80 -1.85 0.42 5.62
CA GLY A 80 -0.76 0.55 6.58
C GLY A 80 0.56 1.09 6.00
N GLY A 81 0.66 1.20 4.67
CA GLY A 81 1.79 1.86 3.98
C GLY A 81 3.10 1.07 3.96
N PHE A 82 3.07 -0.24 4.24
CA PHE A 82 4.26 -1.07 4.27
C PHE A 82 4.71 -1.52 2.87
N LEU A 83 6.02 -1.48 2.64
CA LEU A 83 6.66 -1.89 1.39
C LEU A 83 7.56 -3.09 1.69
N ALA A 84 7.24 -4.24 1.11
CA ALA A 84 8.00 -5.48 1.31
C ALA A 84 8.74 -5.87 0.04
N LEU A 85 10.05 -6.13 0.14
CA LEU A 85 10.89 -6.46 -1.01
C LEU A 85 10.63 -7.87 -1.55
N ASP A 86 10.50 -8.86 -0.65
CA ASP A 86 10.55 -10.29 -0.97
C ASP A 86 9.23 -11.03 -0.69
N TRP A 87 8.17 -10.33 -0.29
CA TRP A 87 6.89 -10.99 0.06
C TRP A 87 6.08 -11.45 -1.15
N CYS A 88 6.44 -10.96 -2.33
CA CYS A 88 5.84 -11.34 -3.60
C CYS A 88 6.67 -12.38 -4.37
N ASP A 89 7.81 -12.80 -3.82
CA ASP A 89 8.75 -13.72 -4.47
C ASP A 89 8.11 -15.08 -4.75
N GLY A 90 8.40 -15.65 -5.92
CA GLY A 90 7.79 -16.89 -6.41
C GLY A 90 6.34 -16.76 -6.85
N GLY A 91 5.74 -15.56 -6.74
CA GLY A 91 4.38 -15.27 -7.15
C GLY A 91 4.28 -14.60 -8.52
N PRO A 92 3.06 -14.48 -9.07
CA PRO A 92 2.82 -13.88 -10.38
C PRO A 92 3.17 -12.38 -10.46
N ILE A 93 3.26 -11.70 -9.32
CA ILE A 93 3.55 -10.27 -9.21
C ILE A 93 5.00 -9.97 -8.76
N GLU A 94 5.88 -10.98 -8.67
CA GLU A 94 7.26 -10.81 -8.19
C GLU A 94 8.01 -9.70 -8.94
N GLN A 95 8.01 -9.76 -10.28
CA GLN A 95 8.72 -8.79 -11.11
C GLN A 95 8.23 -7.37 -10.86
N LEU A 96 6.90 -7.18 -10.85
CA LEU A 96 6.29 -5.87 -10.59
C LEU A 96 6.68 -5.34 -9.20
N ALA A 97 6.60 -6.18 -8.16
CA ALA A 97 6.93 -5.81 -6.79
C ALA A 97 8.40 -5.44 -6.61
N ARG A 98 9.32 -6.25 -7.15
CA ARG A 98 10.76 -5.98 -7.10
C ARG A 98 11.14 -4.72 -7.83
N THR A 99 10.60 -4.51 -9.04
CA THR A 99 10.82 -3.28 -9.81
C THR A 99 10.29 -2.06 -9.05
N SER A 100 9.11 -2.17 -8.44
CA SER A 100 8.50 -1.08 -7.72
C SER A 100 9.19 -0.73 -6.40
N PHE A 101 9.77 -1.71 -5.69
CA PHE A 101 10.26 -1.54 -4.32
C PHE A 101 11.21 -0.35 -4.13
N ASN A 102 12.10 -0.09 -5.10
CA ASN A 102 13.07 1.00 -5.01
C ASN A 102 12.51 2.35 -5.48
N LEU A 103 11.43 2.38 -6.27
CA LEU A 103 10.87 3.61 -6.83
C LEU A 103 10.41 4.61 -5.75
N PRO A 104 9.73 4.21 -4.65
CA PRO A 104 9.42 5.12 -3.56
C PRO A 104 10.64 5.84 -2.96
N CYS A 105 11.80 5.18 -2.91
CA CYS A 105 13.03 5.81 -2.42
C CYS A 105 13.48 6.93 -3.37
N SER A 106 13.55 6.64 -4.66
CA SER A 106 13.93 7.62 -5.70
C SER A 106 12.92 8.77 -5.79
N LEU A 107 11.62 8.46 -5.83
CA LEU A 107 10.54 9.46 -5.87
C LEU A 107 10.56 10.36 -4.64
N SER A 108 10.88 9.81 -3.46
CA SER A 108 11.07 10.64 -2.27
C SER A 108 12.17 11.68 -2.47
N GLN A 109 13.30 11.31 -3.07
CA GLN A 109 14.39 12.27 -3.32
C GLN A 109 13.97 13.39 -4.28
N GLU A 110 13.15 13.08 -5.28
CA GLU A 110 12.63 14.06 -6.26
C GLU A 110 11.51 14.95 -5.68
N LEU A 111 10.65 14.38 -4.84
CA LEU A 111 9.40 15.00 -4.38
C LEU A 111 9.52 15.54 -2.95
N ASN A 112 10.59 16.28 -2.65
CA ASN A 112 10.84 16.93 -1.35
C ASN A 112 10.91 15.98 -0.14
N GLY A 113 11.36 14.75 -0.36
CA GLY A 113 11.75 13.81 0.69
C GLY A 113 10.62 13.39 1.61
N SER A 114 11.00 13.13 2.87
CA SER A 114 10.09 12.73 3.94
C SER A 114 9.01 13.77 4.27
N ARG A 115 9.20 15.05 3.90
CA ARG A 115 8.25 16.14 4.22
C ARG A 115 7.00 16.13 3.36
N SER A 116 7.12 15.70 2.09
CA SER A 116 5.99 15.69 1.15
C SER A 116 5.63 14.29 0.68
N TYR A 117 6.61 13.41 0.45
CA TYR A 117 6.37 12.05 -0.05
C TYR A 117 6.21 11.00 1.08
N GLY A 118 6.77 11.28 2.26
CA GLY A 118 6.56 10.46 3.46
C GLY A 118 7.26 9.09 3.49
N TYR A 119 8.08 8.76 2.48
CA TYR A 119 8.87 7.53 2.46
C TYR A 119 9.97 7.54 3.52
N ARG A 120 10.19 6.36 4.13
CA ARG A 120 11.24 6.10 5.11
C ARG A 120 11.56 4.61 5.17
N SER A 121 12.81 4.28 5.50
CA SER A 121 13.22 2.90 5.78
C SER A 121 12.89 2.52 7.23
N LEU A 122 12.53 1.26 7.44
CA LEU A 122 12.24 0.69 8.76
C LEU A 122 12.94 -0.66 8.92
N SER A 123 13.36 -0.97 10.15
CA SER A 123 13.87 -2.30 10.49
C SER A 123 12.72 -3.21 10.93
N ALA A 124 12.48 -4.27 10.17
CA ALA A 124 11.40 -5.21 10.44
C ALA A 124 11.87 -6.50 11.14
N LEU A 125 11.06 -7.04 12.06
CA LEU A 125 11.19 -8.39 12.60
C LEU A 125 9.91 -9.19 12.27
N SER A 126 10.09 -10.35 11.66
CA SER A 126 9.03 -11.34 11.46
C SER A 126 9.22 -12.45 12.49
N LEU A 127 8.20 -12.74 13.28
CA LEU A 127 8.16 -13.94 14.12
C LEU A 127 7.22 -14.96 13.47
N THR A 128 7.45 -16.23 13.79
CA THR A 128 6.51 -17.30 13.51
C THR A 128 6.26 -18.01 14.83
N VAL A 129 5.01 -18.06 15.26
CA VAL A 129 4.63 -18.79 16.47
C VAL A 129 4.07 -20.14 16.05
N THR A 130 4.71 -21.21 16.51
CA THR A 130 4.24 -22.58 16.32
C THR A 130 3.89 -23.17 17.68
N GLU A 131 2.67 -23.66 17.84
CA GLU A 131 2.34 -24.47 19.01
C GLU A 131 2.99 -25.86 18.87
N GLU A 132 3.90 -26.20 19.78
CA GLU A 132 4.39 -27.57 19.93
C GLU A 132 3.34 -28.40 20.69
N SER A 133 2.78 -29.41 20.02
CA SER A 133 2.05 -30.47 20.72
C SER A 133 3.05 -31.32 21.51
N LYS A 134 2.92 -31.38 22.85
CA LYS A 134 3.77 -32.22 23.70
C LYS A 134 3.62 -33.69 23.29
N ARG A 135 4.62 -34.25 22.59
CA ARG A 135 4.96 -35.66 22.69
C ARG A 135 6.02 -35.84 23.76
N SER A 136 5.75 -36.69 24.74
CA SER A 136 6.68 -37.10 25.78
C SER A 136 7.87 -37.84 25.17
N SER A 137 9.11 -37.35 25.37
CA SER A 137 10.22 -38.13 25.96
C SER A 137 11.57 -37.38 25.94
N SER A 138 12.28 -37.55 27.05
CA SER A 138 13.74 -37.51 27.29
C SER A 138 14.57 -36.27 26.94
N SER A 139 15.21 -35.76 27.99
CA SER A 139 16.24 -34.72 28.08
C SER A 139 17.52 -34.98 27.28
N THR A 140 18.00 -33.95 26.57
CA THR A 140 19.44 -33.64 26.48
C THR A 140 19.62 -32.13 26.47
N SER A 141 20.36 -31.61 27.45
CA SER A 141 20.70 -30.20 27.59
C SER A 141 21.88 -29.82 26.70
N SER A 142 21.72 -28.82 25.84
CA SER A 142 22.83 -28.03 25.33
C SER A 142 22.50 -26.55 25.44
N SER A 143 23.35 -25.85 26.19
CA SER A 143 23.25 -24.43 26.51
C SER A 143 23.83 -23.59 25.38
N SER A 144 23.02 -22.70 24.80
CA SER A 144 23.50 -21.58 23.99
C SER A 144 22.65 -20.35 24.33
N SER A 145 23.14 -19.58 25.30
CA SER A 145 22.56 -18.31 25.71
C SER A 145 22.96 -17.20 24.74
N GLU A 146 22.07 -16.82 23.83
CA GLU A 146 22.13 -15.51 23.18
C GLU A 146 20.85 -14.72 23.47
N LEU A 147 21.04 -13.66 24.25
CA LEU A 147 20.02 -12.88 24.98
C LEU A 147 18.97 -12.23 24.07
N LEU A 148 17.69 -12.32 24.48
CA LEU A 148 16.60 -11.47 23.98
C LEU A 148 16.81 -10.01 24.47
N PRO A 149 16.31 -9.00 23.74
CA PRO A 149 16.28 -7.62 24.25
C PRO A 149 15.48 -7.56 25.57
N SER A 150 15.90 -6.71 26.50
CA SER A 150 15.31 -6.60 27.85
C SER A 150 13.80 -6.35 27.86
N CYS A 151 13.24 -5.67 26.84
CA CYS A 151 11.80 -5.44 26.72
C CYS A 151 10.97 -6.71 26.46
N LEU A 152 11.61 -7.83 26.13
CA LEU A 152 10.97 -9.15 25.99
C LEU A 152 11.19 -10.06 27.22
N MET A 153 11.92 -9.57 28.24
CA MET A 153 12.34 -10.35 29.43
C MET A 153 11.45 -10.12 30.65
N ASP A 154 10.48 -9.20 30.58
CA ASP A 154 9.41 -9.12 31.59
C ASP A 154 8.55 -10.37 31.44
N ARG A 155 8.86 -11.36 32.27
CA ARG A 155 8.23 -12.68 32.25
C ARG A 155 6.72 -12.52 32.48
N PRO A 156 5.87 -12.88 31.53
CA PRO A 156 4.46 -13.11 31.83
C PRO A 156 4.41 -14.27 32.81
N VAL A 157 3.91 -14.02 34.02
CA VAL A 157 3.63 -15.08 35.00
C VAL A 157 2.59 -16.02 34.36
N GLY A 158 3.02 -17.21 33.92
CA GLY A 158 2.12 -18.30 33.50
C GLY A 158 2.34 -18.94 32.12
N LEU A 159 3.26 -18.45 31.28
CA LEU A 159 3.41 -19.00 29.92
C LEU A 159 4.30 -20.26 29.88
N ARG A 160 3.74 -21.42 29.49
CA ARG A 160 4.48 -22.67 29.22
C ARG A 160 5.41 -22.46 28.01
N ARG A 161 6.61 -23.07 28.04
CA ARG A 161 7.69 -22.94 27.03
C ARG A 161 7.15 -22.90 25.59
N LEU A 162 7.32 -21.76 24.92
CA LEU A 162 7.18 -21.62 23.47
C LEU A 162 8.55 -21.84 22.81
N GLY A 163 8.62 -22.77 21.87
CA GLY A 163 9.77 -22.92 20.97
C GLY A 163 9.81 -21.75 19.99
N LEU A 164 10.83 -20.88 20.10
CA LEU A 164 11.05 -19.75 19.20
C LEU A 164 12.16 -20.11 18.21
N THR A 165 11.84 -20.29 16.92
CA THR A 165 12.84 -20.41 15.86
C THR A 165 13.15 -19.03 15.25
N LYS A 166 14.33 -18.50 15.51
CA LYS A 166 14.81 -17.21 14.99
C LYS A 166 15.54 -17.43 13.67
N ARG A 167 15.02 -16.92 12.54
CA ARG A 167 15.82 -16.73 11.32
C ARG A 167 16.31 -15.28 11.26
N ARG A 168 17.62 -15.09 11.46
CA ARG A 168 18.27 -13.78 11.40
C ARG A 168 18.80 -13.57 9.97
N ARG A 169 18.19 -12.67 9.18
CA ARG A 169 18.84 -12.15 7.97
C ARG A 169 19.54 -10.84 8.34
N ARG A 170 20.87 -10.80 8.14
CA ARG A 170 21.76 -9.71 8.54
C ARG A 170 21.56 -8.53 7.58
N CYS A 171 20.90 -7.47 8.04
CA CYS A 171 21.00 -6.15 7.41
C CYS A 171 22.06 -5.35 8.18
N THR A 172 23.04 -4.80 7.49
CA THR A 172 24.21 -4.13 8.07
C THR A 172 23.87 -2.72 8.60
N ARG A 173 24.17 -2.50 9.90
CA ARG A 173 24.51 -1.25 10.67
C ARG A 173 24.10 0.10 10.04
N ASN A 174 23.38 1.05 10.67
CA ASN A 174 23.43 1.57 12.05
C ASN A 174 22.11 2.29 12.45
N SER A 175 21.91 2.46 13.78
CA SER A 175 20.98 3.33 14.56
C SER A 175 19.45 3.01 14.70
N LEU A 176 19.13 2.34 15.83
CA LEU A 176 18.02 2.48 16.84
C LEU A 176 16.51 2.69 16.44
N PRO A 177 15.54 2.24 17.26
CA PRO A 177 14.53 1.28 16.80
C PRO A 177 13.11 1.83 16.61
N GLY A 178 12.54 1.57 15.43
CA GLY A 178 11.15 1.08 15.31
C GLY A 178 11.25 -0.40 14.92
N ARG A 179 10.68 -1.31 15.72
CA ARG A 179 10.79 -2.77 15.50
C ARG A 179 9.42 -3.34 15.13
N LEU A 180 9.27 -3.81 13.89
CA LEU A 180 8.06 -4.54 13.46
C LEU A 180 7.91 -5.86 14.22
N LEU A 181 6.70 -6.30 14.52
CA LEU A 181 6.41 -7.67 14.96
C LEU A 181 5.34 -8.29 14.06
N ARG A 182 5.65 -9.42 13.44
CA ARG A 182 4.65 -10.29 12.80
C ARG A 182 4.48 -11.54 13.66
N THR A 183 3.27 -11.90 14.03
CA THR A 183 2.98 -13.14 14.77
C THR A 183 1.88 -13.91 14.07
N PRO A 184 2.19 -14.88 13.19
CA PRO A 184 1.18 -15.77 12.65
C PRO A 184 0.61 -16.58 13.81
N TRP A 185 -0.70 -16.46 14.03
CA TRP A 185 -1.44 -17.20 15.03
C TRP A 185 -2.38 -18.18 14.33
N ARG A 186 -2.18 -19.48 14.56
CA ARG A 186 -3.13 -20.51 14.12
C ARG A 186 -4.08 -20.83 15.26
N SER A 187 -5.29 -20.29 15.20
CA SER A 187 -6.40 -20.76 16.03
C SER A 187 -6.86 -22.13 15.51
N MET A 188 -6.91 -23.14 16.37
CA MET A 188 -7.49 -24.45 16.03
C MET A 188 -9.01 -24.40 15.77
N LEU A 189 -9.68 -23.29 16.13
CA LEU A 189 -11.14 -23.12 16.01
C LEU A 189 -11.55 -22.37 14.73
N GLN A 190 -10.64 -21.68 14.05
CA GLN A 190 -10.90 -21.00 12.77
C GLN A 190 -10.00 -21.58 11.70
N ARG A 191 -10.58 -22.11 10.62
CA ARG A 191 -9.86 -22.80 9.53
C ARG A 191 -8.91 -21.91 8.70
N ALA A 192 -8.80 -20.61 9.00
CA ALA A 192 -7.90 -19.68 8.35
C ALA A 192 -6.82 -19.17 9.32
N PRO A 193 -5.54 -19.10 8.92
CA PRO A 193 -4.49 -18.49 9.73
C PRO A 193 -4.78 -17.00 9.94
N LEU A 194 -4.69 -16.53 11.19
CA LEU A 194 -4.73 -15.11 11.50
C LEU A 194 -3.31 -14.57 11.40
N ASP A 195 -3.08 -13.70 10.42
CA ASP A 195 -1.81 -13.01 10.19
C ASP A 195 -1.97 -11.51 10.48
N PRO A 196 -2.21 -11.09 11.73
CA PRO A 196 -2.21 -9.68 12.07
C PRO A 196 -0.79 -9.12 11.98
N GLU A 197 -0.71 -7.87 11.54
CA GLU A 197 0.53 -7.15 11.29
C GLU A 197 0.57 -5.89 12.16
N VAL A 198 1.65 -5.72 12.92
CA VAL A 198 1.81 -4.58 13.84
C VAL A 198 2.97 -3.71 13.39
N TYR A 199 2.67 -2.50 12.94
CA TYR A 199 3.58 -1.53 12.34
C TYR A 199 3.81 -0.31 13.24
N PRO A 200 4.91 -0.26 14.00
CA PRO A 200 5.28 0.97 14.69
C PRO A 200 5.78 2.01 13.69
N HIS A 201 5.18 3.18 13.76
CA HIS A 201 5.51 4.38 13.03
C HIS A 201 6.49 5.23 13.84
N PRO A 202 7.56 5.79 13.24
CA PRO A 202 8.54 6.60 13.96
C PRO A 202 8.01 7.88 14.63
N THR A 203 6.79 8.32 14.28
CA THR A 203 6.10 9.43 14.96
C THR A 203 5.49 9.01 16.31
N GLY A 204 5.64 7.75 16.71
CA GLY A 204 5.08 7.19 17.94
C GLY A 204 3.73 6.50 17.78
N GLU A 205 3.16 6.50 16.56
CA GLU A 205 1.92 5.80 16.25
C GLU A 205 2.18 4.32 15.95
N VAL A 206 1.22 3.44 16.16
CA VAL A 206 1.33 2.02 15.79
C VAL A 206 0.08 1.62 15.05
N TYR A 207 0.25 1.04 13.86
CA TYR A 207 -0.85 0.49 13.07
C TYR A 207 -0.95 -1.00 13.35
N VAL A 208 -2.17 -1.48 13.57
CA VAL A 208 -2.45 -2.91 13.71
C VAL A 208 -3.45 -3.26 12.61
N CYS A 209 -2.99 -4.04 11.63
CA CYS A 209 -3.76 -4.41 10.46
C CYS A 209 -4.01 -5.91 10.48
N GLY A 210 -5.17 -6.36 10.02
CA GLY A 210 -5.43 -7.78 9.87
C GLY A 210 -6.90 -8.06 9.71
N VAL A 211 -7.17 -9.28 9.25
CA VAL A 211 -8.50 -9.82 8.94
C VAL A 211 -9.14 -9.11 7.74
N SER A 212 -9.24 -9.85 6.65
CA SER A 212 -10.16 -9.53 5.57
C SER A 212 -11.39 -10.41 5.71
N LYS A 213 -12.56 -9.83 5.49
CA LYS A 213 -13.83 -10.55 5.32
C LYS A 213 -14.39 -10.20 3.95
N GLU A 214 -15.17 -11.11 3.37
CA GLU A 214 -15.93 -10.84 2.15
C GLU A 214 -17.28 -10.23 2.53
N GLU A 215 -17.58 -9.06 1.98
CA GLU A 215 -18.83 -8.31 2.20
C GLU A 215 -19.21 -7.56 0.92
N GLU A 216 -20.46 -7.10 0.85
CA GLU A 216 -20.92 -6.25 -0.24
C GLU A 216 -20.25 -4.87 -0.17
N VAL A 217 -19.77 -4.40 -1.32
CA VAL A 217 -19.06 -3.12 -1.42
C VAL A 217 -20.08 -1.98 -1.54
N PRO A 218 -20.10 -0.99 -0.62
CA PRO A 218 -20.96 0.18 -0.75
C PRO A 218 -20.48 1.11 -1.87
N ASP A 219 -21.40 1.91 -2.43
CA ASP A 219 -21.12 2.85 -3.52
C ASP A 219 -20.16 3.99 -3.14
N ASN A 220 -20.08 4.31 -1.85
CA ASN A 220 -19.26 5.37 -1.29
C ASN A 220 -18.24 4.79 -0.31
N PRO A 221 -16.93 4.90 -0.59
CA PRO A 221 -15.91 4.36 0.31
C PRO A 221 -15.87 5.06 1.67
N GLU A 222 -16.39 6.29 1.79
CA GLU A 222 -16.45 7.01 3.07
C GLU A 222 -17.51 6.44 4.02
N GLU A 223 -18.40 5.56 3.55
CA GLU A 223 -19.43 4.89 4.37
C GLU A 223 -18.94 3.59 5.00
N ILE A 224 -17.79 3.07 4.57
CA ILE A 224 -17.21 1.84 5.11
C ILE A 224 -16.87 2.03 6.59
N ARG A 225 -17.30 1.09 7.43
CA ARG A 225 -17.01 1.04 8.87
C ARG A 225 -16.28 -0.24 9.19
N GLY A 226 -15.51 -0.21 10.28
CA GLY A 226 -14.86 -1.42 10.78
C GLY A 226 -15.86 -2.33 11.47
N ASP A 227 -15.64 -3.63 11.32
CA ASP A 227 -16.38 -4.66 12.05
C ASP A 227 -15.91 -4.73 13.51
N ASN A 228 -16.86 -4.65 14.44
CA ASN A 228 -16.57 -4.63 15.88
C ASN A 228 -15.81 -5.88 16.33
N GLU A 229 -16.17 -7.07 15.85
CA GLU A 229 -15.49 -8.30 16.25
C GLU A 229 -14.03 -8.32 15.80
N SER A 230 -13.79 -7.87 14.57
CA SER A 230 -12.44 -7.77 14.01
C SER A 230 -11.60 -6.73 14.75
N ILE A 231 -12.18 -5.58 15.09
CA ILE A 231 -11.53 -4.53 15.90
C ILE A 231 -11.13 -5.08 17.28
N GLU A 232 -12.05 -5.75 17.98
CA GLU A 232 -11.77 -6.32 19.30
C GLU A 232 -10.73 -7.45 19.24
N MET A 233 -10.69 -8.20 18.14
CA MET A 233 -9.60 -9.15 17.88
C MET A 233 -8.26 -8.43 17.72
N LEU A 234 -8.18 -7.37 16.91
CA LEU A 234 -6.94 -6.60 16.71
C LEU A 234 -6.46 -5.95 18.01
N LYS A 235 -7.37 -5.44 18.86
CA LYS A 235 -7.04 -4.92 20.20
C LYS A 235 -6.43 -6.00 21.09
N ARG A 236 -6.98 -7.22 21.08
CA ARG A 236 -6.41 -8.36 21.82
C ARG A 236 -5.01 -8.74 21.33
N VAL A 237 -4.81 -8.74 20.01
CA VAL A 237 -3.47 -8.97 19.42
C VAL A 237 -2.50 -7.89 19.86
N ALA A 238 -2.87 -6.62 19.78
CA ALA A 238 -2.03 -5.49 20.18
C ALA A 238 -1.54 -5.63 21.63
N LYS A 239 -2.46 -5.91 22.57
CA LYS A 239 -2.16 -6.15 23.99
C LYS A 239 -1.23 -7.35 24.21
N THR A 240 -1.36 -8.39 23.39
CA THR A 240 -0.51 -9.60 23.46
C THR A 240 0.90 -9.32 22.95
N VAL A 241 1.02 -8.50 21.91
CA VAL A 241 2.30 -8.12 21.29
C VAL A 241 3.11 -7.20 22.20
N SER A 242 2.46 -6.28 22.91
CA SER A 242 3.14 -5.35 23.81
C SER A 242 2.19 -4.80 24.87
N THR A 243 2.66 -4.75 26.11
CA THR A 243 1.96 -4.11 27.24
C THR A 243 1.79 -2.59 27.05
N HIS A 244 2.57 -1.98 26.15
CA HIS A 244 2.46 -0.56 25.80
C HIS A 244 1.37 -0.28 24.75
N LEU A 245 0.80 -1.31 24.13
CA LEU A 245 -0.29 -1.17 23.14
C LEU A 245 -1.64 -1.41 23.83
N GLY A 246 -2.02 -0.48 24.70
CA GLY A 246 -3.31 -0.45 25.39
C GLY A 246 -4.37 0.39 24.68
N GLU A 247 -5.62 0.34 25.16
CA GLU A 247 -6.75 1.08 24.58
C GLU A 247 -6.68 2.60 24.81
N GLU A 248 -6.00 3.05 25.87
CA GLU A 248 -5.88 4.47 26.23
C GLU A 248 -5.15 5.32 25.16
N GLY A 249 -4.53 4.70 24.15
CA GLY A 249 -3.83 5.36 23.05
C GLY A 249 -4.46 5.19 21.67
N LEU A 250 -5.68 4.64 21.56
CA LEU A 250 -6.34 4.40 20.28
C LEU A 250 -6.73 5.71 19.60
N LYS A 251 -6.14 5.98 18.43
CA LYS A 251 -6.44 7.21 17.66
C LYS A 251 -7.56 7.03 16.65
N VAL A 252 -7.56 5.91 15.91
CA VAL A 252 -8.45 5.70 14.75
C VAL A 252 -8.76 4.22 14.60
N GLU A 253 -10.03 3.91 14.35
CA GLU A 253 -10.51 2.62 13.85
C GLU A 253 -11.01 2.81 12.41
N GLN A 254 -10.65 1.89 11.50
CA GLN A 254 -11.03 2.02 10.10
C GLN A 254 -10.95 0.70 9.34
N ALA A 255 -11.70 0.62 8.24
CA ALA A 255 -11.69 -0.48 7.30
C ALA A 255 -11.77 0.03 5.86
N CYS A 256 -11.47 -0.85 4.90
CA CYS A 256 -11.59 -0.59 3.47
C CYS A 256 -11.73 -1.92 2.69
N PHE A 257 -12.19 -1.83 1.45
CA PHE A 257 -12.16 -2.97 0.52
C PHE A 257 -10.86 -2.98 -0.28
N LEU A 258 -10.25 -4.16 -0.37
CA LEU A 258 -9.08 -4.38 -1.23
C LEU A 258 -9.55 -4.76 -2.63
N PRO A 259 -9.12 -4.05 -3.69
CA PRO A 259 -9.50 -4.40 -5.06
C PRO A 259 -8.76 -5.67 -5.49
N GLY A 260 -9.43 -6.81 -5.43
CA GLY A 260 -8.92 -8.11 -5.89
C GLY A 260 -9.43 -8.50 -7.28
N THR A 261 -8.85 -9.57 -7.82
CA THR A 261 -9.30 -10.24 -9.05
C THR A 261 -9.43 -11.73 -8.75
N ASP A 262 -10.23 -12.44 -9.55
CA ASP A 262 -10.49 -13.87 -9.34
C ASP A 262 -9.23 -14.74 -9.36
N ASP A 263 -8.23 -14.35 -10.16
CA ASP A 263 -6.94 -15.03 -10.28
C ASP A 263 -5.86 -14.50 -9.32
N GLY A 264 -6.16 -13.46 -8.54
CA GLY A 264 -5.21 -12.79 -7.65
C GLY A 264 -4.09 -12.02 -8.36
N VAL A 265 -4.21 -11.81 -9.68
CA VAL A 265 -3.23 -11.09 -10.52
C VAL A 265 -3.81 -9.75 -10.96
N PRO A 266 -3.07 -8.62 -10.83
CA PRO A 266 -3.53 -7.33 -11.32
C PRO A 266 -3.97 -7.34 -12.79
N ILE A 267 -4.92 -6.47 -13.14
CA ILE A 267 -5.35 -6.24 -14.51
C ILE A 267 -4.75 -4.91 -14.96
N ILE A 268 -3.77 -4.97 -15.85
CA ILE A 268 -3.02 -3.83 -16.37
C ILE A 268 -2.91 -3.99 -17.89
N GLY A 269 -3.53 -3.07 -18.64
CA GLY A 269 -3.43 -3.08 -20.11
C GLY A 269 -4.56 -2.34 -20.80
N GLU A 270 -4.55 -2.37 -22.13
CA GLU A 270 -5.64 -1.86 -22.96
C GLU A 270 -6.86 -2.80 -22.87
N ILE A 271 -8.06 -2.20 -22.75
CA ILE A 271 -9.32 -2.95 -22.70
C ILE A 271 -9.61 -3.51 -24.09
N THR A 272 -9.83 -4.82 -24.16
CA THR A 272 -10.18 -5.51 -25.40
C THR A 272 -11.44 -4.89 -26.03
N GLY A 273 -11.34 -4.51 -27.31
CA GLY A 273 -12.45 -3.91 -28.06
C GLY A 273 -12.63 -2.40 -27.90
N VAL A 274 -11.85 -1.73 -27.04
CA VAL A 274 -11.96 -0.28 -26.82
C VAL A 274 -10.58 0.39 -26.95
N LYS A 275 -10.28 0.87 -28.16
CA LYS A 275 -8.99 1.51 -28.45
C LYS A 275 -8.79 2.77 -27.60
N GLY A 276 -7.61 2.90 -27.01
CA GLY A 276 -7.23 4.03 -26.17
C GLY A 276 -7.86 4.03 -24.77
N CYS A 277 -8.53 2.93 -24.38
CA CYS A 277 -9.07 2.75 -23.04
C CYS A 277 -8.22 1.72 -22.30
N TYR A 278 -7.70 2.08 -21.14
CA TYR A 278 -6.77 1.26 -20.37
C TYR A 278 -7.31 1.04 -18.96
N VAL A 279 -6.98 -0.10 -18.37
CA VAL A 279 -7.30 -0.44 -16.99
C VAL A 279 -6.00 -0.78 -16.23
N ALA A 280 -5.94 -0.37 -14.97
CA ALA A 280 -4.87 -0.70 -14.04
C ALA A 280 -5.47 -0.84 -12.63
N THR A 281 -5.84 -2.06 -12.25
CA THR A 281 -6.54 -2.36 -10.98
C THR A 281 -6.21 -3.78 -10.49
N GLY A 282 -6.81 -4.19 -9.37
CA GLY A 282 -6.69 -5.57 -8.88
C GLY A 282 -5.44 -5.84 -8.02
N HIS A 283 -4.79 -4.80 -7.51
CA HIS A 283 -3.54 -4.94 -6.74
C HIS A 283 -3.72 -5.45 -5.31
N SER A 284 -4.95 -5.65 -4.84
CA SER A 284 -5.27 -6.13 -3.49
C SER A 284 -4.49 -5.35 -2.42
N ARG A 285 -3.89 -6.05 -1.45
CA ARG A 285 -3.02 -5.49 -0.40
C ARG A 285 -1.69 -4.89 -0.90
N TRP A 286 -1.31 -5.15 -2.14
CA TRP A 286 -0.01 -4.74 -2.70
C TRP A 286 -0.05 -3.42 -3.46
N GLY A 287 -1.20 -2.72 -3.48
CA GLY A 287 -1.37 -1.48 -4.24
C GLY A 287 -0.36 -0.38 -3.88
N ILE A 288 -0.05 -0.20 -2.59
CA ILE A 288 0.95 0.80 -2.16
C ILE A 288 2.35 0.44 -2.67
N LEU A 289 2.72 -0.85 -2.60
CA LEU A 289 4.00 -1.34 -3.10
C LEU A 289 4.10 -1.22 -4.62
N ASN A 290 3.08 -1.65 -5.34
CA ASN A 290 3.12 -1.80 -6.80
C ASN A 290 2.70 -0.54 -7.57
N GLY A 291 2.15 0.47 -6.89
CA GLY A 291 1.63 1.69 -7.51
C GLY A 291 2.64 2.44 -8.37
N PRO A 292 3.86 2.73 -7.88
CA PRO A 292 4.88 3.41 -8.67
C PRO A 292 5.23 2.70 -9.98
N ALA A 293 5.58 1.40 -9.93
CA ALA A 293 5.93 0.67 -11.15
C ALA A 293 4.72 0.49 -12.08
N THR A 294 3.52 0.27 -11.53
CA THR A 294 2.29 0.19 -12.34
C THR A 294 2.05 1.51 -13.07
N GLY A 295 2.14 2.65 -12.37
CA GLY A 295 1.92 3.96 -12.96
C GLY A 295 2.93 4.29 -14.05
N ALA A 296 4.20 3.95 -13.83
CA ALA A 296 5.26 4.10 -14.84
C ALA A 296 4.99 3.21 -16.07
N ALA A 297 4.69 1.93 -15.86
CA ALA A 297 4.40 0.97 -16.93
C ALA A 297 3.17 1.38 -17.76
N VAL A 298 2.10 1.85 -17.10
CA VAL A 298 0.89 2.35 -17.78
C VAL A 298 1.20 3.62 -18.56
N ALA A 299 2.03 4.52 -18.05
CA ALA A 299 2.42 5.72 -18.78
C ALA A 299 3.20 5.38 -20.07
N GLU A 300 4.12 4.42 -20.01
CA GLU A 300 4.82 3.88 -21.20
C GLU A 300 3.84 3.22 -22.16
N LEU A 301 2.96 2.35 -21.67
CA LEU A 301 1.97 1.68 -22.52
C LEU A 301 1.05 2.68 -23.25
N VAL A 302 0.57 3.72 -22.56
CA VAL A 302 -0.34 4.73 -23.11
C VAL A 302 0.35 5.62 -24.12
N LEU A 303 1.60 6.01 -23.90
CA LEU A 303 2.31 6.98 -24.73
C LEU A 303 3.13 6.32 -25.84
N ASP A 304 3.81 5.23 -25.50
CA ASP A 304 4.83 4.56 -26.31
C ASP A 304 4.30 3.24 -26.91
N GLY A 305 3.11 2.78 -26.51
CA GLY A 305 2.46 1.57 -27.00
C GLY A 305 3.00 0.27 -26.40
N HIS A 306 4.03 0.35 -25.54
CA HIS A 306 4.64 -0.78 -24.85
C HIS A 306 5.27 -0.30 -23.54
N SER A 307 5.48 -1.22 -22.59
CA SER A 307 6.15 -0.96 -21.32
C SER A 307 7.54 -1.60 -21.33
N THR A 308 8.56 -0.83 -20.95
CA THR A 308 9.95 -1.26 -20.79
C THR A 308 10.31 -1.52 -19.34
N ILE A 309 9.64 -0.86 -18.39
CA ILE A 309 9.92 -1.00 -16.96
C ILE A 309 9.43 -2.33 -16.38
N VAL A 310 8.29 -2.83 -16.87
CA VAL A 310 7.68 -4.10 -16.45
C VAL A 310 7.04 -4.76 -17.67
N ASP A 311 7.23 -6.06 -17.82
CA ASP A 311 6.49 -6.85 -18.79
C ASP A 311 5.01 -6.99 -18.35
N LEU A 312 4.11 -6.48 -19.18
CA LEU A 312 2.68 -6.42 -18.88
C LEU A 312 1.87 -7.59 -19.42
N GLU A 313 2.48 -8.54 -20.14
CA GLU A 313 1.76 -9.63 -20.82
C GLU A 313 0.85 -10.41 -19.84
N LYS A 314 1.38 -10.78 -18.68
CA LYS A 314 0.66 -11.52 -17.64
C LYS A 314 -0.46 -10.73 -16.96
N PHE A 315 -0.40 -9.40 -17.03
CA PHE A 315 -1.41 -8.51 -16.44
C PHE A 315 -2.48 -8.10 -17.46
N SER A 316 -2.33 -8.49 -18.73
CA SER A 316 -3.24 -8.07 -19.80
C SER A 316 -4.70 -8.43 -19.49
N PRO A 317 -5.66 -7.50 -19.70
CA PRO A 317 -7.09 -7.80 -19.61
C PRO A 317 -7.53 -8.90 -20.57
N ALA A 318 -6.83 -9.06 -21.70
CA ALA A 318 -7.14 -10.06 -22.72
C ALA A 318 -7.09 -11.50 -22.20
N ARG A 319 -6.39 -11.76 -21.08
CA ARG A 319 -6.36 -13.10 -20.46
C ARG A 319 -7.74 -13.59 -20.01
N PHE A 320 -8.71 -12.69 -19.82
CA PHE A 320 -10.10 -13.03 -19.51
C PHE A 320 -11.01 -13.09 -20.73
N ALA A 321 -10.53 -12.76 -21.93
CA ALA A 321 -11.36 -12.64 -23.14
C ALA A 321 -11.95 -13.97 -23.66
N GLY A 322 -11.65 -15.10 -23.02
CA GLY A 322 -12.27 -16.42 -23.29
C GLY A 322 -13.21 -16.94 -22.20
N CYS A 323 -13.47 -16.17 -21.14
CA CYS A 323 -14.31 -16.58 -20.00
C CYS A 323 -15.75 -16.02 -20.06
N ALA A 324 -16.20 -15.52 -21.20
CA ALA A 324 -17.61 -15.19 -21.39
C ALA A 324 -18.43 -16.48 -21.18
N LYS A 325 -19.12 -16.57 -20.04
CA LYS A 325 -20.00 -17.70 -19.71
C LYS A 325 -21.00 -17.87 -20.87
N ALA A 326 -20.97 -19.05 -21.47
CA ALA A 326 -22.09 -19.60 -22.23
C ALA A 326 -23.30 -19.83 -21.32
#